data_AF-A0A969LIH3-F1
#
_entry.id   AF-A0A969LIH3-F1
#
_cell.length_a   1.000
_cell.length_b   1.000
_cell.length_c   1.000
_cell.angle_alpha   90.00
_cell.angle_beta   90.00
_cell.angle_gamma   90.00
#
_symmetry.space_group_name_H-M   'P 1'
#
loop_
_entity.id
_entity.type
_entity.pdbx_description
1 polymer ?
#
loop_
_entity_poly.entity_id
_entity_poly.type
_entity_poly.pdbx_seq_one_letter_code
_entity_poly.pdbx_strand_id
1 'polypeptide(L)' 'MPRAVELRAGEALPAIGPRREFLRGVSEGAQVRLAGSQDSSALSALAAANCLIDRPAGATAVAPGEAVQVFYLQNG' A
#
# COMPACT_ATOMS: atom_id res chain seq x y z
N MET A 1 -4.93 9.70 -15.60
CA MET A 1 -5.05 8.47 -14.79
C MET A 1 -4.01 8.54 -13.68
N PRO A 2 -4.27 8.01 -12.46
CA PRO A 2 -3.27 7.94 -11.40
C PRO A 2 -2.04 7.15 -11.91
N ARG A 3 -0.84 7.68 -11.71
CA ARG A 3 0.40 7.02 -12.14
C ARG A 3 0.95 6.19 -10.99
N ALA A 4 1.20 4.91 -11.23
CA ALA A 4 1.91 4.06 -10.28
C ALA A 4 3.39 4.48 -10.19
N VAL A 5 3.92 4.46 -8.98
CA VAL A 5 5.35 4.61 -8.71
C VAL A 5 5.85 3.37 -7.98
N GLU A 6 7.12 3.02 -8.17
CA GLU A 6 7.76 1.94 -7.43
C GLU A 6 8.40 2.48 -6.15
N LEU A 7 8.00 1.93 -5.01
CA LEU A 7 8.60 2.20 -3.70
C LEU A 7 9.12 0.90 -3.08
N ARG A 8 9.89 1.02 -2.00
CA ARG A 8 10.39 -0.12 -1.21
C ARG A 8 9.43 -0.40 -0.05
N ALA A 9 9.08 -1.67 0.17
CA ALA A 9 8.29 -2.06 1.33
C ALA A 9 9.08 -1.78 2.62
N GLY A 10 8.55 -0.95 3.51
CA GLY A 10 9.16 -0.63 4.81
C GLY A 10 8.90 -1.70 5.88
N GLU A 11 8.00 -2.63 5.60
CA GLU A 11 7.63 -3.77 6.44
C GLU A 11 7.20 -4.96 5.57
N ALA A 12 7.03 -6.13 6.18
CA ALA A 12 6.58 -7.31 5.46
C ALA A 12 5.10 -7.16 5.06
N LEU A 13 4.77 -7.45 3.79
CA LEU A 13 3.37 -7.48 3.33
C LEU A 13 2.94 -8.93 3.13
N PRO A 14 1.75 -9.32 3.61
CA PRO A 14 1.27 -10.69 3.47
C PRO A 14 0.98 -11.05 2.02
N ALA A 15 1.00 -12.35 1.72
CA ALA A 15 0.39 -12.87 0.50
C ALA A 15 -1.12 -12.59 0.53
N ILE A 16 -1.71 -12.34 -0.63
CA ILE A 16 -3.14 -12.07 -0.75
C ILE A 16 -3.83 -13.09 -1.64
N GLY A 17 -5.14 -13.20 -1.46
CA GLY A 17 -5.98 -14.17 -2.16
C GLY A 17 -6.32 -13.76 -3.60
N PRO A 18 -7.44 -14.27 -4.15
CA PRO A 18 -7.79 -14.09 -5.56
C PRO A 18 -8.26 -12.67 -5.91
N ARG A 19 -8.32 -11.76 -4.95
CA ARG A 19 -8.80 -10.39 -5.15
C ARG A 19 -7.61 -9.46 -5.16
N ARG A 20 -7.59 -8.51 -6.09
CA ARG A 20 -6.66 -7.39 -6.03
C ARG A 20 -6.99 -6.55 -4.80
N GLU A 21 -5.98 -6.20 -4.03
CA GLU A 21 -6.12 -5.36 -2.85
C GLU A 21 -5.33 -4.06 -3.02
N PHE A 22 -5.89 -2.97 -2.50
CA PHE A 22 -5.22 -1.69 -2.40
C PHE A 22 -5.03 -1.37 -0.93
N LEU A 23 -3.85 -1.69 -0.42
CA LEU A 23 -3.54 -1.49 0.99
C LEU A 23 -3.25 -0.01 1.23
N ARG A 24 -3.87 0.58 2.24
CA ARG A 24 -3.61 1.97 2.61
C ARG A 24 -2.21 2.07 3.18
N GLY A 25 -1.42 3.00 2.67
CA GLY A 25 -0.03 3.18 3.05
C GLY A 25 0.35 4.62 3.33
N VAL A 26 1.42 4.76 4.12
CA VAL A 26 2.16 6.00 4.31
C VAL A 26 3.50 5.82 3.64
N SER A 27 3.75 6.65 2.63
CA SER A 27 5.03 6.75 1.97
C SER A 27 5.89 7.83 2.64
N GLU A 28 7.14 7.49 2.91
CA GLU A 28 8.17 8.39 3.44
C GLU A 28 9.42 8.26 2.57
N GLY A 29 9.64 9.22 1.67
CA GLY A 29 10.71 9.16 0.68
C GLY A 29 10.54 7.99 -0.28
N ALA A 30 11.50 7.06 -0.28
CA ALA A 30 11.52 5.89 -1.17
C ALA A 30 10.89 4.62 -0.55
N GLN A 31 10.32 4.72 0.65
CA GLN A 31 9.71 3.60 1.37
C GLN A 31 8.22 3.80 1.59
N VAL A 32 7.49 2.69 1.74
CA VAL A 32 6.06 2.69 2.08
C VAL A 32 5.75 1.67 3.18
N ARG A 33 4.91 2.06 4.13
CA ARG A 33 4.41 1.21 5.24
C ARG A 33 2.90 1.23 5.27
N LEU A 34 2.26 0.25 5.90
CA LEU A 34 0.81 0.20 6.05
C LEU A 34 0.33 1.32 6.99
N ALA A 35 -0.72 2.02 6.57
CA ALA A 35 -1.37 3.06 7.37
C ALA A 35 -2.32 2.40 8.39
N GLY A 36 -1.76 1.77 9.43
CA GLY A 36 -2.54 1.16 10.51
C GLY A 36 -3.55 0.10 10.03
N SER A 37 -4.75 0.08 10.63
CA SER A 37 -5.79 -0.91 10.32
C SER A 37 -6.19 -0.86 8.84
N GLN A 38 -6.32 -2.04 8.24
CA GLN A 38 -6.83 -2.23 6.89
C GLN A 38 -8.34 -2.54 6.87
N ASP A 39 -9.07 -2.30 7.97
CA ASP A 39 -10.53 -2.35 7.96
C ASP A 39 -11.08 -1.18 7.15
N SER A 40 -11.99 -1.44 6.21
CA SER A 40 -12.55 -0.41 5.32
C SER A 40 -13.35 0.68 6.06
N SER A 41 -13.85 0.37 7.26
CA SER A 41 -14.56 1.31 8.14
C SER A 41 -13.62 2.21 8.96
N ALA A 42 -12.32 1.94 8.98
CA ALA A 42 -11.35 2.75 9.71
C ALA A 42 -11.05 4.06 8.96
N LEU A 43 -11.93 5.06 9.15
CA LEU A 43 -11.75 6.43 8.65
C LEU A 43 -10.41 7.04 9.07
N SER A 44 -9.91 6.71 10.26
CA SER A 44 -8.61 7.16 10.75
C SER A 44 -7.43 6.62 9.91
N ALA A 45 -7.49 5.37 9.47
CA ALA A 45 -6.49 4.76 8.61
C ALA A 45 -6.51 5.38 7.20
N LEU A 46 -7.69 5.73 6.68
CA LEU A 46 -7.80 6.46 5.43
C LEU A 46 -7.24 7.88 5.55
N ALA A 47 -7.56 8.59 6.63
CA ALA A 47 -7.06 9.94 6.88
C ALA A 47 -5.53 10.01 7.06
N ALA A 48 -4.92 8.93 7.59
CA ALA A 48 -3.48 8.84 7.77
C ALA A 48 -2.74 8.41 6.49
N ALA A 49 -3.41 7.74 5.54
CA ALA A 49 -2.78 7.24 4.32
C ALA A 49 -2.53 8.36 3.30
N ASN A 50 -1.34 8.37 2.70
CA ASN A 50 -1.02 9.27 1.58
C ASN A 50 -0.92 8.53 0.25
N CYS A 51 -1.05 7.19 0.27
CA CYS A 51 -0.95 6.36 -0.91
C CYS A 51 -1.66 5.01 -0.73
N LEU A 52 -1.81 4.28 -1.85
CA LEU A 52 -2.32 2.93 -1.93
C LEU A 52 -1.25 2.02 -2.49
N ILE A 53 -0.87 0.97 -1.76
CA ILE A 53 -0.02 -0.11 -2.25
C ILE A 53 -0.88 -1.05 -3.07
N ASP A 54 -0.51 -1.24 -4.33
CA ASP A 54 -1.16 -2.13 -5.25
C ASP A 54 -0.70 -3.57 -5.03
N ARG A 55 -1.65 -4.45 -4.74
CA ARG A 55 -1.42 -5.88 -4.57
C ARG A 55 -2.27 -6.63 -5.60
N PRO A 56 -1.69 -7.08 -6.73
CA PRO A 56 -2.39 -7.89 -7.72
C PRO A 56 -2.96 -9.17 -7.12
N ALA A 57 -4.04 -9.69 -7.71
CA ALA A 57 -4.61 -10.97 -7.28
C ALA A 57 -3.54 -12.08 -7.24
N GLY A 58 -3.48 -12.81 -6.13
CA GLY A 58 -2.48 -13.87 -5.91
C GLY A 58 -1.06 -13.36 -5.64
N ALA A 59 -0.86 -12.08 -5.32
CA ALA A 59 0.47 -11.57 -4.99
C ALA A 59 1.05 -12.31 -3.77
N THR A 60 2.29 -12.77 -3.92
CA THR A 60 3.06 -13.44 -2.86
C THR A 60 3.47 -12.48 -1.77
N ALA A 61 3.87 -12.99 -0.60
CA ALA A 61 4.42 -12.16 0.46
C ALA A 61 5.60 -11.32 -0.05
N VAL A 62 5.75 -10.12 0.53
CA VAL A 62 6.81 -9.17 0.18
C VAL A 62 7.65 -8.94 1.42
N ALA A 63 8.97 -9.05 1.27
CA ALA A 63 9.91 -8.77 2.34
C ALA A 63 10.21 -7.26 2.43
N PRO A 64 10.57 -6.74 3.61
CA PRO A 64 11.08 -5.37 3.73
C PRO A 64 12.24 -5.11 2.75
N GLY A 65 12.20 -3.98 2.04
CA GLY A 65 13.17 -3.61 1.01
C GLY A 65 12.83 -4.09 -0.41
N GLU A 66 11.84 -4.97 -0.58
CA GLU A 66 11.39 -5.36 -1.92
C GLU A 66 10.53 -4.27 -2.57
N ALA A 67 10.51 -4.26 -3.90
CA ALA A 67 9.79 -3.28 -4.68
C ALA A 67 8.27 -3.56 -4.67
N VAL A 68 7.48 -2.49 -4.52
CA VAL A 68 6.02 -2.53 -4.58
C VAL A 68 5.49 -1.35 -5.40
N GLN A 69 4.39 -1.57 -6.10
CA GLN A 69 3.71 -0.53 -6.86
C GLN A 69 2.78 0.26 -5.94
N VAL A 70 2.81 1.58 -6.06
CA VAL A 70 2.09 2.50 -5.19
C VAL A 70 1.41 3.59 -6.02
N PHE A 71 0.18 3.91 -5.66
CA PHE A 71 -0.57 5.05 -6.19
C PHE A 71 -0.68 6.13 -5.12
N TYR A 72 -0.16 7.32 -5.37
CA TYR A 72 -0.36 8.46 -4.46
C TYR A 72 -1.84 8.88 -4.44
N LEU A 73 -2.36 9.12 -3.25
CA LEU A 73 -3.65 9.76 -3.07
C LEU A 73 -3.43 11.26 -3.30
N GLN A 74 -4.05 11.82 -4.33
CA GLN A 74 -4.12 13.27 -4.48
C GLN A 74 -5.07 13.75 -3.39
N ASN A 75 -4.53 14.40 -2.36
CA ASN A 75 -5.37 15.16 -1.43
C ASN A 75 -6.20 16.15 -2.26
N GLY A 76 -7.52 16.08 -2.14
CA GLY A 76 -8.45 16.98 -2.82
C GLY A 76 -8.26 18.43 -2.42
#